data_AF-A0A1M5PPI0-F1
#
_entry.id   AF-A0A1M5PPI0-F1
#
_cell.length_a   1.000
_cell.length_b   1.000
_cell.length_c   1.000
_cell.angle_alpha   90.00
_cell.angle_beta   90.00
_cell.angle_gamma   90.00
#
_symmetry.space_group_name_H-M   'P 1'
#
loop_
_entity.id
_entity.type
_entity.pdbx_description
1 polymer ?
#
loop_
_entity_poly.entity_id
_entity_poly.type
_entity_poly.pdbx_seq_one_letter_code
_entity_poly.pdbx_strand_id
1 'polypeptide(L)'
;MAAAATFPHWIYDGSEIPDPFGYGERAVRFLKALRHPKNLKRGHPFVLDAWQERIVRRIYGPRHEDGTRIVKTVVLLLPRGNRKTSLSAALALLHTVGPERVPGGEVISAASDRKQARLAYAEALGIVRATAPVASVVSLQDYRNRLTSRKHGSFYEAISCDAGTQHGRTPVFVLADELHAWKKRDLWDVLKSGLVKTPGSLLVVATTAGRGQENVAFDIVDYARKVARGEIHDPATLPILFETDPDTDWRDEAVWHRANPGLSCSPAYPDIEGLRQLAAEAEHRPGDREAFRQLNLNVWLDHSADPFVEMAIYDQGAEPPVDLEALKGEPCWLGVDLSSNSDLTVVVAAWRDGDGYVVHPWFFCPEQNLRGRADRDGVPYPRWKEEGFITATPGNVVDFRAVEEKIRELCDAYDVREIAFDPHLARNMMANLAEDGFPAIEMRQGWITMAPAIKELERAIIAGRLRHGGNPILRWHFENISVETDKAGNKSFHKGKSRDRIDGAVAAAMAVGRASAGSKKRYSIYSDPRISPEDLWI
;
A
#
# COMPACT_ATOMS: atom_id res chain seq x y z
N MET A 1 2.03 20.25 -21.38
CA MET A 1 3.38 19.65 -21.34
C MET A 1 3.22 18.21 -20.89
N ALA A 2 3.72 17.22 -21.62
CA ALA A 2 3.69 15.83 -21.17
C ALA A 2 4.41 15.76 -19.82
N ALA A 3 3.80 15.16 -18.80
CA ALA A 3 4.45 14.95 -17.52
C ALA A 3 5.77 14.20 -17.76
N ALA A 4 6.87 14.69 -17.19
CA ALA A 4 8.17 14.03 -17.32
C ALA A 4 8.06 12.56 -16.84
N ALA A 5 8.65 11.63 -17.58
CA ALA A 5 8.64 10.21 -17.20
C ALA A 5 9.59 9.96 -16.01
N THR A 6 9.27 9.01 -15.14
CA THR A 6 10.13 8.63 -13.99
C THR A 6 11.32 7.76 -14.39
N PHE A 7 11.33 7.24 -15.63
CA PHE A 7 12.34 6.33 -16.14
C PHE A 7 13.72 7.00 -16.23
N PRO A 8 14.80 6.37 -15.73
CA PRO A 8 16.13 6.97 -15.66
C PRO A 8 16.86 6.94 -17.01
N HIS A 9 16.39 7.73 -17.99
CA HIS A 9 16.96 7.80 -19.34
C HIS A 9 18.47 8.12 -19.37
N TRP A 10 18.95 8.90 -18.39
CA TRP A 10 20.36 9.25 -18.23
C TRP A 10 21.29 8.04 -18.08
N ILE A 11 20.76 6.86 -17.76
CA ILE A 11 21.55 5.62 -17.71
C ILE A 11 21.96 5.17 -19.12
N TYR A 12 21.19 5.50 -20.16
CA TYR A 12 21.35 4.97 -21.51
C TYR A 12 21.68 6.01 -22.57
N ASP A 13 21.42 7.28 -22.29
CA ASP A 13 21.58 8.37 -23.27
C ASP A 13 23.02 8.77 -23.58
N GLY A 14 24.01 8.15 -22.92
CA GLY A 14 25.43 8.44 -23.11
C GLY A 14 25.88 9.79 -22.54
N SER A 15 25.02 10.49 -21.79
CA SER A 15 25.35 11.77 -21.16
C SER A 15 26.59 11.67 -20.28
N GLU A 16 27.39 12.75 -20.25
CA GLU A 16 28.54 12.81 -19.36
C GLU A 16 28.08 12.92 -17.89
N ILE A 17 28.72 12.15 -17.01
CA ILE A 17 28.48 12.23 -15.57
C ILE A 17 29.66 13.00 -14.97
N PRO A 18 29.44 14.19 -14.37
CA PRO A 18 30.51 14.97 -13.77
C PRO A 18 31.29 14.16 -12.74
N ASP A 19 32.62 14.15 -12.86
CA ASP A 19 33.54 13.55 -11.90
C ASP A 19 34.82 14.41 -11.73
N PRO A 20 34.68 15.69 -11.35
CA PRO A 20 35.78 16.66 -11.37
C PRO A 20 36.97 16.28 -10.47
N PHE A 21 36.73 15.45 -9.45
CA PHE A 21 37.75 14.98 -8.50
C PHE A 21 38.05 13.48 -8.60
N GLY A 22 37.49 12.78 -9.60
CA GLY A 22 37.74 11.36 -9.86
C GLY A 22 37.17 10.38 -8.81
N TYR A 23 36.20 10.79 -7.98
CA TYR A 23 35.59 9.90 -6.98
C TYR A 23 34.74 8.81 -7.63
N GLY A 24 34.02 9.14 -8.71
CA GLY A 24 33.23 8.19 -9.48
C GLY A 24 34.11 7.08 -10.07
N GLU A 25 35.21 7.47 -10.74
CA GLU A 25 36.19 6.56 -11.30
C GLU A 25 36.86 5.68 -10.23
N ARG A 26 37.24 6.25 -9.08
CA ARG A 26 37.81 5.46 -7.97
C ARG A 26 36.81 4.42 -7.44
N ALA A 27 35.53 4.78 -7.31
CA ALA A 27 34.49 3.85 -6.88
C ALA A 27 34.33 2.70 -7.88
N VAL A 28 34.22 3.01 -9.18
CA VAL A 28 34.12 2.01 -10.25
C VAL A 28 35.32 1.08 -10.25
N ARG A 29 36.54 1.62 -10.16
CA ARG A 29 37.78 0.83 -10.12
C ARG A 29 37.82 -0.11 -8.92
N PHE A 30 37.39 0.36 -7.75
CA PHE A 30 37.29 -0.49 -6.57
C PHE A 30 36.30 -1.64 -6.80
N LEU A 31 35.09 -1.35 -7.28
CA LEU A 31 34.07 -2.37 -7.52
C LEU A 31 34.52 -3.41 -8.55
N LYS A 32 35.14 -2.98 -9.65
CA LYS A 32 35.70 -3.88 -10.68
C LYS A 32 36.88 -4.73 -10.20
N ALA A 33 37.58 -4.30 -9.14
CA ALA A 33 38.67 -5.06 -8.53
C ALA A 33 38.17 -6.16 -7.56
N LEU A 34 36.89 -6.13 -7.17
CA LEU A 34 36.28 -7.16 -6.34
C LEU A 34 36.08 -8.47 -7.12
N ARG A 35 35.87 -9.55 -6.38
CA ARG A 35 35.52 -10.87 -6.89
C ARG A 35 34.19 -11.33 -6.32
N HIS A 36 33.43 -12.08 -7.10
CA HIS A 36 32.10 -12.54 -6.74
C HIS A 36 32.00 -14.06 -6.83
N PRO A 37 31.71 -14.77 -5.73
CA PRO A 37 31.75 -16.25 -5.70
C PRO A 37 30.75 -16.91 -6.65
N LYS A 38 29.62 -16.24 -6.95
CA LYS A 38 28.61 -16.73 -7.90
C LYS A 38 28.99 -16.54 -9.38
N ASN A 39 30.09 -15.84 -9.69
CA ASN A 39 30.57 -15.74 -11.07
C ASN A 39 31.60 -16.83 -11.35
N LEU A 40 31.30 -17.75 -12.27
CA LEU A 40 32.15 -18.90 -12.57
C LEU A 40 33.28 -18.61 -13.57
N LYS A 41 33.34 -17.40 -14.14
CA LYS A 41 34.46 -17.00 -15.02
C LYS A 41 35.79 -17.06 -14.25
N ARG A 42 36.89 -17.37 -14.97
CA ARG A 42 38.24 -17.44 -14.39
C ARG A 42 38.55 -16.20 -13.55
N GLY A 43 38.95 -16.41 -12.30
CA GLY A 43 39.24 -15.33 -11.36
C GLY A 43 38.03 -14.74 -10.64
N HIS A 44 36.81 -15.20 -10.96
CA HIS A 44 35.56 -14.82 -10.32
C HIS A 44 35.32 -13.29 -10.29
N PRO A 45 35.49 -12.54 -11.38
CA PRO A 45 35.41 -11.08 -11.33
C PRO A 45 34.03 -10.61 -10.89
N PHE A 46 33.97 -9.54 -10.08
CA PHE A 46 32.71 -8.82 -9.88
C PHE A 46 32.37 -8.08 -11.18
N VAL A 47 31.29 -8.52 -11.85
CA VAL A 47 30.85 -7.89 -13.11
C VAL A 47 30.00 -6.68 -12.77
N LEU A 48 30.51 -5.50 -13.12
CA LEU A 48 29.79 -4.24 -13.04
C LEU A 48 29.37 -3.86 -14.46
N ASP A 49 28.11 -4.10 -14.80
CA ASP A 49 27.57 -3.81 -16.13
C ASP A 49 27.49 -2.28 -16.36
N ALA A 50 27.45 -1.86 -17.63
CA ALA A 50 27.55 -0.43 -17.99
C ALA A 50 26.50 0.45 -17.29
N TRP A 51 25.26 -0.05 -17.15
CA TRP A 51 24.18 0.66 -16.46
C TRP A 51 24.47 0.82 -14.96
N GLN A 52 25.02 -0.22 -14.31
CA GLN A 52 25.44 -0.18 -12.91
C GLN A 52 26.64 0.73 -12.71
N GLU A 53 27.60 0.71 -13.64
CA GLU A 53 28.75 1.61 -13.63
C GLU A 53 28.31 3.07 -13.67
N ARG A 54 27.37 3.43 -14.55
CA ARG A 54 26.83 4.79 -14.62
C ARG A 54 26.11 5.18 -13.33
N ILE A 55 25.37 4.27 -12.70
CA ILE A 55 24.80 4.51 -11.36
C ILE A 55 25.89 4.82 -10.34
N VAL A 56 26.94 4.01 -10.26
CA VAL A 56 28.06 4.22 -9.32
C VAL A 56 28.72 5.57 -9.59
N ARG A 57 28.99 5.91 -10.86
CA ARG A 57 29.54 7.22 -11.22
C ARG A 57 28.62 8.37 -10.80
N ARG A 58 27.31 8.24 -10.98
CA ARG A 58 26.35 9.29 -10.62
C ARG A 58 26.21 9.49 -9.12
N ILE A 59 26.39 8.43 -8.33
CA ILE A 59 26.41 8.50 -6.86
C ILE A 59 27.66 9.24 -6.36
N TYR A 60 28.84 8.90 -6.88
CA TYR A 60 30.12 9.32 -6.27
C TYR A 60 30.85 10.46 -7.00
N GLY A 61 30.62 10.62 -8.30
CA GLY A 61 31.33 11.58 -9.16
C GLY A 61 30.94 13.04 -8.89
N PRO A 62 29.65 13.40 -8.94
CA PRO A 62 29.22 14.76 -8.64
C PRO A 62 29.53 15.14 -7.18
N ARG A 63 30.34 16.19 -7.02
CA ARG A 63 30.75 16.76 -5.72
C ARG A 63 30.51 18.26 -5.72
N HIS A 64 30.29 18.81 -4.53
CA HIS A 64 30.42 20.25 -4.30
C HIS A 64 31.87 20.68 -4.51
N GLU A 65 32.12 21.99 -4.64
CA GLU A 65 33.47 22.54 -4.85
C GLU A 65 34.45 22.17 -3.73
N ASP A 66 33.95 21.95 -2.51
CA ASP A 66 34.72 21.50 -1.35
C ASP A 66 35.01 19.97 -1.34
N GLY A 67 34.56 19.25 -2.38
CA GLY A 67 34.73 17.80 -2.51
C GLY A 67 33.69 16.96 -1.76
N THR A 68 32.74 17.57 -1.05
CA THR A 68 31.66 16.84 -0.36
C THR A 68 30.65 16.26 -1.35
N ARG A 69 30.06 15.10 -1.01
CA ARG A 69 29.13 14.40 -1.91
C ARG A 69 27.80 15.12 -2.01
N ILE A 70 27.34 15.36 -3.24
CA ILE A 70 26.02 15.95 -3.51
C ILE A 70 24.93 14.93 -3.17
N VAL A 71 25.02 13.73 -3.73
CA VAL A 71 24.04 12.65 -3.49
C VAL A 71 24.15 12.11 -2.06
N LYS A 72 23.08 12.27 -1.29
CA LYS A 72 22.96 11.77 0.08
C LYS A 72 21.93 10.64 0.21
N THR A 73 20.95 10.59 -0.69
CA THR A 73 19.93 9.55 -0.74
C THR A 73 19.87 8.95 -2.14
N VAL A 74 19.93 7.63 -2.26
CA VAL A 74 19.72 6.88 -3.51
C VAL A 74 18.48 6.03 -3.33
N VAL A 75 17.52 6.15 -4.24
CA VAL A 75 16.33 5.29 -4.26
C VAL A 75 16.41 4.38 -5.47
N LEU A 76 16.75 3.12 -5.22
CA LEU A 76 16.94 2.07 -6.21
C LEU A 76 15.71 1.15 -6.22
N LEU A 77 14.76 1.45 -7.10
CA LEU A 77 13.58 0.64 -7.35
C LEU A 77 13.88 -0.27 -8.55
N LEU A 78 14.23 -1.54 -8.27
CA LEU A 78 14.65 -2.53 -9.27
C LEU A 78 13.89 -3.85 -9.10
N PRO A 79 13.39 -4.48 -10.18
CA PRO A 79 12.68 -5.75 -10.06
C PRO A 79 13.61 -6.88 -9.57
N ARG A 80 13.01 -7.97 -9.09
CA ARG A 80 13.75 -9.15 -8.63
C ARG A 80 14.63 -9.71 -9.75
N GLY A 81 15.84 -10.16 -9.38
CA GLY A 81 16.80 -10.74 -10.32
C GLY A 81 17.80 -9.75 -10.92
N ASN A 82 17.63 -8.43 -10.77
CA ASN A 82 18.54 -7.40 -11.29
C ASN A 82 19.81 -7.16 -10.44
N ARG A 83 20.25 -8.16 -9.66
CA ARG A 83 21.48 -8.13 -8.84
C ARG A 83 21.62 -6.95 -7.88
N LYS A 84 20.50 -6.37 -7.42
CA LYS A 84 20.48 -5.23 -6.49
C LYS A 84 21.28 -5.49 -5.21
N THR A 85 21.13 -6.67 -4.61
CA THR A 85 21.82 -7.06 -3.37
C THR A 85 23.34 -7.13 -3.57
N SER A 86 23.82 -7.67 -4.69
CA SER A 86 25.25 -7.74 -4.99
C SER A 86 25.87 -6.35 -5.20
N LEU A 87 25.16 -5.45 -5.91
CA LEU A 87 25.60 -4.06 -6.06
C LEU A 87 25.63 -3.33 -4.70
N SER A 88 24.56 -3.45 -3.91
CA SER A 88 24.47 -2.84 -2.58
C SER A 88 25.55 -3.36 -1.62
N ALA A 89 25.87 -4.66 -1.66
CA ALA A 89 26.96 -5.25 -0.89
C ALA A 89 28.34 -4.68 -1.32
N ALA A 90 28.56 -4.51 -2.62
CA ALA A 90 29.79 -3.91 -3.13
C ALA A 90 29.93 -2.43 -2.73
N LEU A 91 28.83 -1.67 -2.71
CA LEU A 91 28.78 -0.30 -2.18
C LEU A 91 29.07 -0.27 -0.66
N ALA A 92 28.52 -1.19 0.11
CA ALA A 92 28.83 -1.28 1.53
C ALA A 92 30.34 -1.56 1.76
N LEU A 93 30.94 -2.44 0.97
CA LEU A 93 32.39 -2.70 1.03
C LEU A 93 33.23 -1.50 0.57
N LEU A 94 32.75 -0.70 -0.38
CA LEU A 94 33.40 0.56 -0.79
C LEU A 94 33.56 1.52 0.40
N HIS A 95 32.56 1.61 1.27
CA HIS A 95 32.58 2.41 2.50
C HIS A 95 33.26 1.70 3.68
N THR A 96 33.36 0.38 3.66
CA THR A 96 33.97 -0.38 4.77
C THR A 96 35.50 -0.44 4.62
N VAL A 97 36.00 -0.74 3.42
CA VAL A 97 37.43 -0.97 3.14
C VAL A 97 37.94 -0.22 1.91
N GLY A 98 37.04 0.31 1.09
CA GLY A 98 37.38 1.00 -0.16
C GLY A 98 37.76 2.48 0.04
N PRO A 99 37.81 3.24 -1.07
CA PRO A 99 38.17 4.67 -1.05
C PRO A 99 37.16 5.58 -0.34
N GLU A 100 35.90 5.18 -0.14
CA GLU A 100 34.91 5.99 0.60
C GLU A 100 34.93 5.72 2.12
N ARG A 101 35.86 4.90 2.60
CA ARG A 101 35.94 4.57 4.03
C ARG A 101 36.27 5.79 4.89
N VAL A 102 35.61 5.84 6.05
CA VAL A 102 35.89 6.81 7.12
C VAL A 102 36.49 6.06 8.31
N PRO A 103 37.56 6.53 8.96
CA PRO A 103 38.10 5.91 10.17
C PRO A 103 37.01 5.72 11.24
N GLY A 104 36.88 4.50 11.76
CA GLY A 104 35.82 4.15 12.72
C GLY A 104 34.38 4.20 12.16
N GLY A 105 34.19 4.44 10.86
CA GLY A 105 32.87 4.64 10.27
C GLY A 105 31.97 3.40 10.33
N GLU A 106 30.69 3.62 10.66
CA GLU A 106 29.68 2.57 10.73
C GLU A 106 28.93 2.45 9.39
N VAL A 107 29.05 1.30 8.75
CA VAL A 107 28.33 0.92 7.54
C VAL A 107 27.25 -0.07 7.94
N ILE A 108 25.99 0.30 7.77
CA ILE A 108 24.86 -0.49 8.26
C ILE A 108 24.02 -0.98 7.10
N SER A 109 23.69 -2.27 7.06
CA SER A 109 22.57 -2.76 6.25
C SER A 109 21.41 -3.12 7.15
N ALA A 110 20.23 -2.63 6.84
CA ALA A 110 19.00 -2.91 7.57
C ALA A 110 18.00 -3.63 6.66
N ALA A 111 17.27 -4.58 7.23
CA ALA A 111 16.18 -5.28 6.56
C ALA A 111 15.01 -5.54 7.54
N SER A 112 13.88 -5.99 7.00
CA SER A 112 12.66 -6.24 7.78
C SER A 112 12.86 -7.26 8.91
N ASP A 113 13.53 -8.38 8.62
CA ASP A 113 13.78 -9.45 9.59
C ASP A 113 15.24 -9.93 9.59
N ARG A 114 15.61 -10.74 10.59
CA ARG A 114 16.99 -11.26 10.76
C ARG A 114 17.46 -12.14 9.61
N LYS A 115 16.57 -12.90 8.96
CA LYS A 115 16.92 -13.76 7.83
C LYS A 115 17.26 -12.90 6.61
N GLN A 116 16.44 -11.88 6.34
CA GLN A 116 16.69 -10.92 5.25
C GLN A 116 17.98 -10.12 5.50
N ALA A 117 18.20 -9.63 6.72
CA ALA A 117 19.44 -8.92 7.06
C ALA A 117 20.69 -9.79 6.82
N ARG A 118 20.60 -11.10 7.09
CA ARG A 118 21.70 -12.04 6.82
C ARG A 118 21.98 -12.24 5.33
N LEU A 119 21.02 -12.05 4.42
CA LEU A 119 21.27 -12.17 2.98
C LEU A 119 22.26 -11.12 2.48
N ALA A 120 22.06 -9.84 2.82
CA ALA A 120 22.99 -8.77 2.47
C ALA A 120 24.39 -9.01 3.08
N TYR A 121 24.44 -9.45 4.35
CA TYR A 121 25.70 -9.82 5.00
C TYR A 121 26.41 -10.99 4.32
N ALA A 122 25.69 -12.06 4.00
CA ALA A 122 26.24 -13.23 3.34
C ALA A 122 26.78 -12.89 1.94
N GLU A 123 26.11 -12.00 1.22
CA GLU A 123 26.58 -11.50 -0.08
C GLU A 123 27.90 -10.74 0.05
N ALA A 124 27.98 -9.78 0.98
CA ALA A 124 29.21 -9.03 1.26
C ALA A 124 30.34 -9.96 1.72
N LEU A 125 30.05 -10.90 2.63
CA LEU A 125 31.01 -11.89 3.10
C LEU A 125 31.53 -12.78 1.96
N GLY A 126 30.66 -13.18 1.03
CA GLY A 126 31.02 -13.93 -0.16
C GLY A 126 32.02 -13.17 -1.03
N ILE A 127 31.76 -11.88 -1.28
CA ILE A 127 32.66 -11.00 -2.04
C ILE A 127 34.02 -10.85 -1.32
N VAL A 128 34.01 -10.64 0.01
CA VAL A 128 35.24 -10.53 0.81
C VAL A 128 36.07 -11.81 0.71
N ARG A 129 35.46 -12.98 0.92
CA ARG A 129 36.15 -14.28 0.85
C ARG A 129 36.73 -14.57 -0.54
N ALA A 130 36.01 -14.19 -1.59
CA ALA A 130 36.49 -14.34 -2.97
C ALA A 130 37.62 -13.36 -3.30
N THR A 131 37.72 -12.23 -2.60
CA THR A 131 38.68 -11.15 -2.88
C THR A 131 39.86 -11.19 -1.90
N ALA A 132 40.88 -11.99 -2.19
CA ALA A 132 42.02 -12.22 -1.29
C ALA A 132 42.65 -10.94 -0.67
N PRO A 133 42.90 -9.84 -1.42
CA PRO A 133 43.40 -8.60 -0.82
C PRO A 133 42.47 -8.02 0.25
N VAL A 134 41.15 -8.06 0.04
CA VAL A 134 40.15 -7.58 1.00
C VAL A 134 40.05 -8.52 2.21
N ALA A 135 40.05 -9.83 2.00
CA ALA A 135 40.06 -10.81 3.09
C ALA A 135 41.27 -10.63 4.02
N SER A 136 42.42 -10.26 3.47
CA SER A 136 43.66 -10.06 4.24
C SER A 136 43.60 -8.86 5.21
N VAL A 137 42.68 -7.91 5.00
CA VAL A 137 42.58 -6.69 5.81
C VAL A 137 41.29 -6.60 6.65
N VAL A 138 40.40 -7.59 6.57
CA VAL A 138 39.13 -7.62 7.29
C VAL A 138 39.14 -8.68 8.39
N SER A 139 38.64 -8.32 9.57
CA SER A 139 38.26 -9.25 10.64
C SER A 139 36.78 -9.59 10.55
N LEU A 140 36.45 -10.88 10.70
CA LEU A 140 35.09 -11.40 10.54
C LEU A 140 34.48 -11.72 11.91
N GLN A 141 33.27 -11.24 12.16
CA GLN A 141 32.46 -11.58 13.33
C GLN A 141 31.09 -12.08 12.84
N ASP A 142 31.06 -13.29 12.27
CA ASP A 142 29.87 -13.86 11.60
C ASP A 142 28.66 -13.97 12.53
N TYR A 143 28.88 -14.33 13.81
CA TYR A 143 27.81 -14.41 14.82
C TYR A 143 27.12 -13.06 15.11
N ARG A 144 27.75 -11.93 14.75
CA ARG A 144 27.17 -10.58 14.83
C ARG A 144 26.78 -10.01 13.47
N ASN A 145 26.88 -10.80 12.40
CA ASN A 145 26.80 -10.33 11.02
C ASN A 145 27.68 -9.07 10.78
N ARG A 146 28.93 -9.10 11.27
CA ARG A 146 29.85 -7.94 11.21
C ARG A 146 31.17 -8.24 10.50
N LEU A 147 31.66 -7.27 9.73
CA LEU A 147 32.96 -7.23 9.07
C LEU A 147 33.69 -5.95 9.50
N THR A 148 34.93 -6.03 9.99
CA THR A 148 35.68 -4.85 10.46
C THR A 148 37.00 -4.72 9.74
N SER A 149 37.29 -3.53 9.20
CA SER A 149 38.61 -3.17 8.65
C SER A 149 39.65 -3.15 9.78
N ARG A 150 40.65 -4.04 9.73
CA ARG A 150 41.68 -4.15 10.78
C ARG A 150 42.45 -2.85 10.99
N LYS A 151 42.75 -2.15 9.90
CA LYS A 151 43.59 -0.93 9.93
C LYS A 151 42.80 0.32 10.33
N HIS A 152 41.56 0.45 9.87
CA HIS A 152 40.80 1.70 9.95
C HIS A 152 39.68 1.66 10.99
N GLY A 153 39.34 0.48 11.53
CA GLY A 153 38.27 0.31 12.51
C GLY A 153 36.86 0.50 11.95
N SER A 154 36.71 0.96 10.70
CA SER A 154 35.44 1.00 9.99
C SER A 154 34.84 -0.40 9.87
N PHE A 155 33.52 -0.51 9.94
CA PHE A 155 32.86 -1.81 9.96
C PHE A 155 31.53 -1.81 9.22
N TYR A 156 31.22 -2.96 8.63
CA TYR A 156 29.91 -3.32 8.12
C TYR A 156 29.17 -4.18 9.13
N GLU A 157 27.91 -3.87 9.41
CA GLU A 157 27.03 -4.66 10.27
C GLU A 157 25.62 -4.76 9.67
N ALA A 158 25.05 -5.98 9.67
CA ALA A 158 23.67 -6.19 9.27
C ALA A 158 22.73 -6.28 10.48
N ILE A 159 21.69 -5.44 10.48
CA ILE A 159 20.68 -5.33 11.54
C ILE A 159 19.27 -5.58 10.98
N SER A 160 18.32 -5.89 11.86
CA SER A 160 16.91 -6.15 11.50
C SER A 160 15.95 -5.30 12.30
N CYS A 161 14.77 -4.96 11.75
CA CYS A 161 13.72 -4.23 12.49
C CYS A 161 13.29 -4.93 13.79
N ASP A 162 13.26 -6.27 13.80
CA ASP A 162 12.82 -7.06 14.97
C ASP A 162 13.84 -7.11 16.13
N ALA A 163 15.03 -6.50 15.99
CA ALA A 163 16.08 -6.55 17.00
C ALA A 163 15.99 -5.42 18.06
N GLY A 164 14.96 -4.57 18.00
CA GLY A 164 14.77 -3.42 18.89
C GLY A 164 15.50 -2.16 18.41
N THR A 165 15.02 -0.97 18.81
CA THR A 165 15.56 0.32 18.36
C THR A 165 16.94 0.59 18.96
N GLN A 166 17.94 0.73 18.08
CA GLN A 166 19.33 1.02 18.45
C GLN A 166 19.61 2.52 18.42
N HIS A 167 19.06 3.24 19.42
CA HIS A 167 19.31 4.67 19.57
C HIS A 167 20.80 4.94 19.84
N GLY A 168 21.38 5.92 19.14
CA GLY A 168 22.76 6.40 19.39
C GLY A 168 23.79 6.13 18.29
N ARG A 169 23.47 5.33 17.26
CA ARG A 169 24.39 5.07 16.13
C ARG A 169 24.68 6.32 15.29
N THR A 170 25.86 6.34 14.67
CA THR A 170 26.38 7.43 13.82
C THR A 170 26.86 6.87 12.47
N PRO A 171 25.95 6.33 11.64
CA PRO A 171 26.35 5.70 10.39
C PRO A 171 26.93 6.69 9.38
N VAL A 172 27.92 6.22 8.62
CA VAL A 172 28.44 6.90 7.43
C VAL A 172 27.75 6.39 6.17
N PHE A 173 27.22 5.17 6.21
CA PHE A 173 26.49 4.54 5.13
C PHE A 173 25.37 3.69 5.70
N VAL A 174 24.17 3.80 5.13
CA VAL A 174 23.03 2.93 5.42
C VAL A 174 22.51 2.34 4.13
N LEU A 175 22.37 1.02 4.08
CA LEU A 175 21.56 0.30 3.10
C LEU A 175 20.24 -0.10 3.77
N ALA A 176 19.12 0.47 3.33
CA ALA A 176 17.78 -0.01 3.66
C ALA A 176 17.33 -0.99 2.56
N ASP A 177 17.48 -2.28 2.81
CA ASP A 177 17.17 -3.34 1.85
C ASP A 177 15.73 -3.83 2.00
N GLU A 178 15.10 -4.11 0.86
CA GLU A 178 13.70 -4.51 0.71
C GLU A 178 12.74 -3.64 1.55
N LEU A 179 12.87 -2.31 1.45
CA LEU A 179 12.09 -1.37 2.25
C LEU A 179 10.57 -1.62 2.17
N HIS A 180 10.07 -2.06 1.01
CA HIS A 180 8.66 -2.45 0.82
C HIS A 180 8.17 -3.55 1.78
N ALA A 181 9.07 -4.36 2.34
CA ALA A 181 8.74 -5.42 3.29
C ALA A 181 8.79 -4.96 4.76
N TRP A 182 9.14 -3.70 5.03
CA TRP A 182 9.25 -3.19 6.40
C TRP A 182 7.87 -2.82 6.94
N LYS A 183 7.49 -3.45 8.05
CA LYS A 183 6.18 -3.26 8.68
C LYS A 183 6.07 -2.03 9.59
N LYS A 184 7.21 -1.53 10.07
CA LYS A 184 7.28 -0.42 11.05
C LYS A 184 8.30 0.61 10.59
N ARG A 185 8.05 1.86 10.96
CA ARG A 185 8.90 3.01 10.61
C ARG A 185 10.05 3.26 11.61
N ASP A 186 9.98 2.68 12.81
CA ASP A 186 10.90 2.99 13.92
C ASP A 186 12.39 2.88 13.52
N LEU A 187 12.78 1.76 12.90
CA LEU A 187 14.18 1.57 12.47
C LEU A 187 14.58 2.55 11.36
N TRP A 188 13.66 2.86 10.46
CA TRP A 188 13.90 3.81 9.37
C TRP A 188 14.19 5.20 9.93
N ASP A 189 13.38 5.70 10.85
CA ASP A 189 13.55 7.03 11.44
C ASP A 189 14.85 7.11 12.27
N VAL A 190 15.22 6.05 13.00
CA VAL A 190 16.49 5.96 13.73
C VAL A 190 17.69 6.02 12.79
N LEU A 191 17.69 5.26 11.70
CA LEU A 191 18.79 5.25 10.74
C LEU A 191 18.91 6.57 9.98
N LYS A 192 17.78 7.11 9.52
CA LYS A 192 17.72 8.38 8.79
C LYS A 192 18.20 9.54 9.65
N SER A 193 17.78 9.62 10.91
CA SER A 193 18.26 10.65 11.84
C SER A 193 19.74 10.46 12.23
N GLY A 194 20.22 9.22 12.34
CA GLY A 194 21.62 8.91 12.62
C GLY A 194 22.58 9.40 11.53
N LEU A 195 22.19 9.30 10.25
CA LEU A 195 23.00 9.75 9.11
C LEU A 195 23.30 11.26 9.14
N VAL A 196 22.43 12.08 9.73
CA VAL A 196 22.61 13.54 9.80
C VAL A 196 23.83 13.93 10.66
N LYS A 197 24.27 13.04 11.55
CA LYS A 197 25.39 13.29 12.47
C LYS A 197 26.76 13.22 11.78
N THR A 198 26.85 12.61 10.59
CA THR A 198 28.12 12.40 9.89
C THR A 198 28.12 13.13 8.55
N PRO A 199 29.05 14.10 8.35
CA PRO A 199 29.20 14.77 7.06
C PRO A 199 29.48 13.78 5.92
N GLY A 200 28.80 13.99 4.79
CA GLY A 200 28.98 13.12 3.62
C GLY A 200 28.54 11.67 3.88
N SER A 201 27.49 11.46 4.67
CA SER A 201 26.87 10.14 4.81
C SER A 201 26.02 9.78 3.58
N LEU A 202 25.73 8.47 3.38
CA LEU A 202 24.94 7.97 2.24
C LEU A 202 23.83 7.04 2.72
N LEU A 203 22.60 7.32 2.31
CA LEU A 203 21.47 6.39 2.39
C LEU A 203 21.24 5.75 1.02
N VAL A 204 21.25 4.43 0.95
CA VAL A 204 20.82 3.66 -0.21
C VAL A 204 19.57 2.90 0.17
N VAL A 205 18.45 3.22 -0.46
CA VAL A 205 17.20 2.47 -0.38
C VAL A 205 17.16 1.53 -1.57
N ALA A 206 17.23 0.23 -1.33
CA ALA A 206 17.11 -0.79 -2.37
C ALA A 206 15.81 -1.55 -2.15
N THR A 207 14.89 -1.52 -3.12
CA THR A 207 13.59 -2.17 -2.97
C THR A 207 13.01 -2.59 -4.32
N THR A 208 12.06 -3.51 -4.29
CA THR A 208 11.08 -3.72 -5.36
C THR A 208 9.79 -2.95 -5.04
N ALA A 209 8.84 -2.93 -5.97
CA ALA A 209 7.53 -2.36 -5.73
C ALA A 209 6.78 -3.08 -4.58
N GLY A 210 6.12 -2.28 -3.75
CA GLY A 210 5.29 -2.75 -2.64
C GLY A 210 3.82 -2.94 -3.03
N ARG A 211 3.00 -3.18 -2.00
CA ARG A 211 1.54 -3.12 -2.06
C ARG A 211 1.04 -2.06 -1.12
N GLY A 212 0.05 -1.30 -1.56
CA GLY A 212 -0.59 -0.27 -0.76
C GLY A 212 0.25 0.99 -0.57
N GLN A 213 -0.37 2.02 -0.02
CA GLN A 213 0.19 3.37 0.04
C GLN A 213 0.51 3.79 1.49
N GLU A 214 0.03 3.06 2.49
CA GLU A 214 0.23 3.35 3.92
C GLU A 214 1.50 2.70 4.47
N ASN A 215 2.63 2.85 3.76
CA ASN A 215 3.90 2.28 4.19
C ASN A 215 5.09 3.19 3.87
N VAL A 216 6.16 3.05 4.66
CA VAL A 216 7.37 3.87 4.54
C VAL A 216 8.01 3.78 3.16
N ALA A 217 7.90 2.64 2.47
CA ALA A 217 8.49 2.49 1.16
C ALA A 217 7.75 3.31 0.10
N PHE A 218 6.41 3.36 0.17
CA PHE A 218 5.61 4.18 -0.73
C PHE A 218 5.96 5.66 -0.59
N ASP A 219 6.00 6.20 0.63
CA ASP A 219 6.38 7.60 0.89
C ASP A 219 7.71 7.97 0.21
N ILE A 220 8.72 7.09 0.33
CA ILE A 220 10.07 7.33 -0.17
C ILE A 220 10.15 7.17 -1.69
N VAL A 221 9.47 6.18 -2.25
CA VAL A 221 9.41 5.98 -3.70
C VAL A 221 8.59 7.08 -4.37
N ASP A 222 7.47 7.51 -3.80
CA ASP A 222 6.66 8.62 -4.31
C ASP A 222 7.44 9.93 -4.31
N TYR A 223 8.17 10.22 -3.23
CA TYR A 223 9.10 11.36 -3.21
C TYR A 223 10.15 11.26 -4.32
N ALA A 224 10.75 10.09 -4.52
CA ALA A 224 11.72 9.86 -5.58
C ALA A 224 11.10 10.04 -6.98
N ARG A 225 9.84 9.64 -7.19
CA ARG A 225 9.11 9.90 -8.45
C ARG A 225 8.95 11.39 -8.69
N LYS A 226 8.54 12.16 -7.68
CA LYS A 226 8.41 13.64 -7.79
C LYS A 226 9.73 14.32 -8.12
N VAL A 227 10.84 13.84 -7.54
CA VAL A 227 12.19 14.31 -7.90
C VAL A 227 12.54 13.95 -9.34
N ALA A 228 12.28 12.70 -9.76
CA ALA A 228 12.55 12.25 -11.13
C ALA A 228 11.77 13.05 -12.18
N ARG A 229 10.53 13.45 -11.87
CA ARG A 229 9.68 14.28 -12.73
C ARG A 229 10.04 15.77 -12.72
N GLY A 230 10.94 16.20 -11.83
CA GLY A 230 11.28 17.61 -11.63
C GLY A 230 10.20 18.42 -10.90
N GLU A 231 9.19 17.77 -10.32
CA GLU A 231 8.18 18.41 -9.46
C GLU A 231 8.81 18.90 -8.15
N ILE A 232 9.84 18.18 -7.67
CA ILE A 232 10.66 18.55 -6.52
C ILE A 232 12.12 18.69 -6.97
N HIS A 233 12.72 19.84 -6.72
CA HIS A 233 14.14 20.06 -6.96
C HIS A 233 14.98 19.70 -5.73
N ASP A 234 15.40 18.44 -5.63
CA ASP A 234 16.32 17.94 -4.61
C ASP A 234 17.53 17.22 -5.25
N PRO A 235 18.66 17.92 -5.47
CA PRO A 235 19.85 17.31 -6.04
C PRO A 235 20.53 16.27 -5.12
N ALA A 236 20.18 16.24 -3.83
CA ALA A 236 20.73 15.27 -2.88
C ALA A 236 20.03 13.90 -2.96
N THR A 237 18.88 13.82 -3.62
CA THR A 237 18.15 12.56 -3.86
C THR A 237 18.34 12.10 -5.31
N LEU A 238 18.88 10.90 -5.49
CA LEU A 238 19.07 10.26 -6.79
C LEU A 238 18.02 9.16 -7.01
N PRO A 239 16.95 9.41 -7.79
CA PRO A 239 15.98 8.41 -8.18
C PRO A 239 16.53 7.49 -9.29
N ILE A 240 16.46 6.19 -9.08
CA ILE A 240 16.76 5.15 -10.07
C ILE A 240 15.56 4.20 -10.10
N LEU A 241 14.58 4.55 -10.93
CA LEU A 241 13.25 3.96 -10.91
C LEU A 241 13.01 3.13 -12.18
N PHE A 242 13.26 1.82 -12.08
CA PHE A 242 12.87 0.88 -13.11
C PHE A 242 11.50 0.30 -12.75
N GLU A 243 10.46 1.05 -13.10
CA GLU A 243 9.05 0.71 -12.89
C GLU A 243 8.27 0.87 -14.19
N THR A 244 7.08 0.27 -14.23
CA THR A 244 6.15 0.37 -15.36
C THR A 244 4.82 0.94 -14.88
N ASP A 245 4.10 1.62 -15.78
CA ASP A 245 2.76 2.11 -15.47
C ASP A 245 1.82 0.93 -15.21
N PRO A 246 0.84 1.07 -14.29
CA PRO A 246 -0.09 -0.01 -13.95
C PRO A 246 -0.84 -0.56 -15.16
N ASP A 247 -1.17 0.29 -16.13
CA ASP A 247 -1.96 -0.07 -17.31
C ASP A 247 -1.12 -0.65 -18.46
N THR A 248 0.19 -0.81 -18.25
CA THR A 248 1.09 -1.41 -19.24
C THR A 248 0.72 -2.88 -19.45
N ASP A 249 0.73 -3.35 -20.70
CA ASP A 249 0.54 -4.76 -21.00
C ASP A 249 1.69 -5.58 -20.41
N TRP A 250 1.39 -6.31 -19.34
CA TRP A 250 2.36 -7.11 -18.61
C TRP A 250 2.88 -8.31 -19.41
N ARG A 251 2.25 -8.64 -20.55
CA ARG A 251 2.66 -9.73 -21.44
C ARG A 251 3.69 -9.30 -22.48
N ASP A 252 3.88 -7.99 -22.68
CA ASP A 252 4.83 -7.47 -23.65
C ASP A 252 6.27 -7.61 -23.14
N GLU A 253 7.07 -8.46 -23.79
CA GLU A 253 8.48 -8.65 -23.43
C GLU A 253 9.30 -7.35 -23.55
N ALA A 254 8.92 -6.40 -24.42
CA ALA A 254 9.62 -5.12 -24.51
C ALA A 254 9.50 -4.33 -23.19
N VAL A 255 8.37 -4.45 -22.50
CA VAL A 255 8.15 -3.89 -21.16
C VAL A 255 9.07 -4.57 -20.15
N TRP A 256 9.28 -5.89 -20.28
CA TRP A 256 10.17 -6.63 -19.39
C TRP A 256 11.62 -6.16 -19.56
N HIS A 257 12.08 -6.01 -20.80
CA HIS A 257 13.41 -5.47 -21.13
C HIS A 257 13.60 -4.03 -20.62
N ARG A 258 12.54 -3.21 -20.67
CA ARG A 258 12.57 -1.85 -20.13
C ARG A 258 12.67 -1.84 -18.59
N ALA A 259 11.90 -2.68 -17.91
CA ALA A 259 11.90 -2.75 -16.45
C ALA A 259 13.12 -3.48 -15.86
N ASN A 260 13.73 -4.40 -16.63
CA ASN A 260 14.83 -5.24 -16.17
C ASN A 260 16.11 -4.92 -16.94
N PRO A 261 16.92 -3.96 -16.47
CA PRO A 261 18.13 -3.52 -17.19
C PRO A 261 19.14 -4.65 -17.41
N GLY A 262 19.14 -5.68 -16.55
CA GLY A 262 20.01 -6.83 -16.69
C GLY A 262 19.71 -7.70 -17.93
N LEU A 263 18.49 -7.66 -18.49
CA LEU A 263 18.12 -8.47 -19.65
C LEU A 263 18.89 -8.05 -20.91
N SER A 264 19.40 -6.82 -20.93
CA SER A 264 20.24 -6.30 -22.02
C SER A 264 21.74 -6.57 -21.82
N CYS A 265 22.12 -7.24 -20.72
CA CYS A 265 23.52 -7.54 -20.40
C CYS A 265 23.99 -8.87 -21.03
N SER A 266 25.29 -9.13 -20.98
CA SER A 266 25.88 -10.38 -21.49
C SER A 266 26.74 -11.09 -20.43
N PRO A 267 26.29 -12.23 -19.88
CA PRO A 267 24.99 -12.87 -20.11
C PRO A 267 23.82 -12.07 -19.53
N ALA A 268 22.62 -12.24 -20.12
CA ALA A 268 21.40 -11.60 -19.66
C ALA A 268 20.98 -12.11 -18.27
N TYR A 269 20.32 -11.25 -17.48
CA TYR A 269 19.72 -11.61 -16.20
C TYR A 269 18.55 -10.66 -15.86
N PRO A 270 17.48 -11.09 -15.16
CA PRO A 270 17.16 -12.47 -14.79
C PRO A 270 17.00 -13.41 -16.00
N ASP A 271 16.83 -14.70 -15.73
CA ASP A 271 16.60 -15.68 -16.79
C ASP A 271 15.30 -15.36 -17.55
N ILE A 272 15.41 -15.12 -18.86
CA ILE A 272 14.27 -14.71 -19.70
C ILE A 272 13.27 -15.85 -19.87
N GLU A 273 13.73 -17.11 -19.94
CA GLU A 273 12.82 -18.27 -20.03
C GLU A 273 12.02 -18.42 -18.74
N GLY A 274 12.65 -18.24 -17.57
CA GLY A 274 11.96 -18.17 -16.30
C GLY A 274 10.91 -17.05 -16.23
N LEU A 275 11.17 -15.87 -16.82
CA LEU A 275 10.17 -14.81 -16.90
C LEU A 275 8.99 -15.19 -17.82
N ARG A 276 9.27 -15.79 -18.99
CA ARG A 276 8.24 -16.32 -19.91
C ARG A 276 7.35 -17.34 -19.24
N GLN A 277 7.95 -18.25 -18.46
CA GLN A 277 7.20 -19.24 -17.70
C GLN A 277 6.29 -18.59 -16.65
N LEU A 278 6.81 -17.65 -15.85
CA LEU A 278 6.01 -16.94 -14.85
C LEU A 278 4.86 -16.15 -15.50
N ALA A 279 5.10 -15.53 -16.65
CA ALA A 279 4.07 -14.82 -17.40
C ALA A 279 2.97 -15.78 -17.92
N ALA A 280 3.36 -16.95 -18.44
CA ALA A 280 2.40 -17.97 -18.87
C ALA A 280 1.56 -18.52 -17.71
N GLU A 281 2.15 -18.73 -16.53
CA GLU A 281 1.42 -19.13 -15.32
C GLU A 281 0.45 -18.03 -14.85
N ALA A 282 0.89 -16.76 -14.91
CA ALA A 282 0.11 -15.58 -14.57
C ALA A 282 -1.12 -15.34 -15.46
N GLU A 283 -1.15 -15.86 -16.69
CA GLU A 283 -2.34 -15.73 -17.56
C GLU A 283 -3.57 -16.36 -16.92
N HIS A 284 -3.38 -17.51 -16.27
CA HIS A 284 -4.46 -18.32 -15.73
C HIS A 284 -4.67 -18.13 -14.21
N ARG A 285 -3.79 -17.37 -13.54
CA ARG A 285 -3.80 -17.20 -12.08
C ARG A 285 -3.65 -15.72 -11.71
N PRO A 286 -4.75 -15.04 -11.34
CA PRO A 286 -4.72 -13.62 -10.99
C PRO A 286 -3.69 -13.27 -9.90
N GLY A 287 -3.52 -14.11 -8.88
CA GLY A 287 -2.50 -13.90 -7.85
C GLY A 287 -1.07 -13.91 -8.39
N ASP A 288 -0.77 -14.82 -9.32
CA ASP A 288 0.54 -14.92 -9.97
C ASP A 288 0.76 -13.74 -10.93
N ARG A 289 -0.31 -13.24 -11.57
CA ARG A 289 -0.28 -12.01 -12.37
C ARG A 289 0.11 -10.79 -11.55
N GLU A 290 -0.53 -10.59 -10.41
CA GLU A 290 -0.19 -9.49 -9.52
C GLU A 290 1.23 -9.65 -8.95
N ALA A 291 1.64 -10.88 -8.61
CA ALA A 291 3.02 -11.15 -8.21
C ALA A 291 4.03 -10.82 -9.32
N PHE A 292 3.75 -11.19 -10.57
CA PHE A 292 4.61 -10.89 -11.72
C PHE A 292 4.71 -9.38 -11.97
N ARG A 293 3.56 -8.68 -12.02
CA ARG A 293 3.49 -7.22 -12.18
C ARG A 293 4.28 -6.51 -11.08
N GLN A 294 4.08 -6.91 -9.82
CA GLN A 294 4.78 -6.32 -8.69
C GLN A 294 6.29 -6.61 -8.70
N LEU A 295 6.68 -7.87 -8.81
CA LEU A 295 8.04 -8.31 -8.49
C LEU A 295 8.98 -8.30 -9.70
N ASN A 296 8.44 -8.42 -10.92
CA ASN A 296 9.20 -8.51 -12.16
C ASN A 296 9.08 -7.25 -13.03
N LEU A 297 7.98 -6.51 -12.91
CA LEU A 297 7.77 -5.25 -13.64
C LEU A 297 7.78 -4.00 -12.74
N ASN A 298 7.88 -4.19 -11.42
CA ASN A 298 7.87 -3.11 -10.44
C ASN A 298 6.62 -2.21 -10.52
N VAL A 299 5.47 -2.78 -10.88
CA VAL A 299 4.20 -2.09 -10.72
C VAL A 299 3.91 -1.98 -9.22
N TRP A 300 3.78 -0.75 -8.72
CA TRP A 300 3.30 -0.55 -7.36
C TRP A 300 1.82 -0.84 -7.31
N LEU A 301 1.46 -1.95 -6.67
CA LEU A 301 0.08 -2.35 -6.54
C LEU A 301 -0.56 -1.62 -5.38
N ASP A 302 -1.87 -1.42 -5.45
CA ASP A 302 -2.64 -1.04 -4.29
C ASP A 302 -2.65 -2.19 -3.25
N HIS A 303 -3.23 -1.98 -2.07
CA HIS A 303 -3.33 -3.08 -1.12
C HIS A 303 -4.07 -4.24 -1.80
N SER A 304 -3.43 -5.41 -1.90
CA SER A 304 -4.17 -6.62 -2.21
C SER A 304 -5.02 -6.91 -1.00
N ALA A 305 -6.21 -6.37 -0.98
CA ALA A 305 -7.25 -6.99 -0.20
C ALA A 305 -8.12 -7.72 -1.21
N ASP A 306 -8.41 -8.98 -0.88
CA ASP A 306 -9.36 -9.76 -1.64
C ASP A 306 -10.63 -8.92 -1.80
N PRO A 307 -11.23 -8.91 -3.01
CA PRO A 307 -12.52 -8.25 -3.18
C PRO A 307 -13.50 -8.80 -2.15
N PHE A 308 -14.36 -7.95 -1.61
CA PHE A 308 -15.31 -8.40 -0.58
C PHE A 308 -16.17 -9.57 -1.05
N VAL A 309 -16.64 -9.49 -2.29
CA VAL A 309 -17.42 -10.51 -2.99
C VAL A 309 -17.08 -10.45 -4.47
N GLU A 310 -17.29 -11.55 -5.19
CA GLU A 310 -17.27 -11.50 -6.65
C GLU A 310 -18.42 -10.63 -7.15
N MET A 311 -18.12 -9.61 -7.96
CA MET A 311 -19.16 -8.69 -8.44
C MET A 311 -20.22 -9.38 -9.30
N ALA A 312 -19.89 -10.48 -9.98
CA ALA A 312 -20.87 -11.30 -10.69
C ALA A 312 -21.89 -11.98 -9.76
N ILE A 313 -21.52 -12.23 -8.49
CA ILE A 313 -22.45 -12.73 -7.47
C ILE A 313 -23.27 -11.57 -6.91
N TYR A 314 -22.62 -10.43 -6.61
CA TYR A 314 -23.32 -9.22 -6.17
C TYR A 314 -24.40 -8.79 -7.18
N ASP A 315 -24.06 -8.72 -8.46
CA ASP A 315 -24.92 -8.26 -9.55
C ASP A 315 -26.18 -9.11 -9.75
N GLN A 316 -26.26 -10.31 -9.17
CA GLN A 316 -27.49 -11.12 -9.15
C GLN A 316 -28.62 -10.44 -8.35
N GLY A 317 -28.27 -9.55 -7.42
CA GLY A 317 -29.21 -8.75 -6.64
C GLY A 317 -29.77 -7.53 -7.37
N ALA A 318 -29.36 -7.29 -8.63
CA ALA A 318 -29.81 -6.13 -9.40
C ALA A 318 -31.26 -6.23 -9.86
N GLU A 319 -31.77 -7.45 -10.05
CA GLU A 319 -33.09 -7.73 -10.61
C GLU A 319 -33.95 -8.58 -9.65
N PRO A 320 -35.26 -8.33 -9.56
CA PRO A 320 -35.99 -7.20 -10.13
C PRO A 320 -35.62 -5.87 -9.43
N PRO A 321 -35.94 -4.71 -10.04
CA PRO A 321 -35.78 -3.41 -9.38
C PRO A 321 -36.52 -3.37 -8.04
N VAL A 322 -36.00 -2.59 -7.09
CA VAL A 322 -36.66 -2.41 -5.79
C VAL A 322 -37.89 -1.53 -5.96
N ASP A 323 -39.07 -2.11 -5.75
CA ASP A 323 -40.33 -1.37 -5.70
C ASP A 323 -40.53 -0.75 -4.31
N LEU A 324 -40.20 0.53 -4.20
CA LEU A 324 -40.31 1.29 -2.95
C LEU A 324 -41.75 1.54 -2.50
N GLU A 325 -42.72 1.51 -3.42
CA GLU A 325 -44.15 1.68 -3.09
C GLU A 325 -44.70 0.40 -2.45
N ALA A 326 -44.29 -0.76 -2.95
CA ALA A 326 -44.66 -2.06 -2.38
C ALA A 326 -44.08 -2.28 -0.97
N LEU A 327 -43.04 -1.54 -0.60
CA LEU A 327 -42.38 -1.61 0.71
C LEU A 327 -42.97 -0.62 1.73
N LYS A 328 -43.93 0.23 1.37
CA LYS A 328 -44.54 1.20 2.30
C LYS A 328 -45.18 0.50 3.49
N GLY A 329 -44.91 1.01 4.69
CA GLY A 329 -45.36 0.44 5.95
C GLY A 329 -44.67 -0.86 6.38
N GLU A 330 -43.78 -1.44 5.56
CA GLU A 330 -43.03 -2.63 5.95
C GLU A 330 -41.90 -2.29 6.95
N PRO A 331 -41.57 -3.19 7.89
CA PRO A 331 -40.50 -2.98 8.85
C PRO A 331 -39.13 -2.79 8.17
N CYS A 332 -38.44 -1.70 8.47
CA CYS A 332 -37.11 -1.43 7.92
C CYS A 332 -36.11 -0.88 8.94
N TRP A 333 -34.83 -1.01 8.62
CA TRP A 333 -33.71 -0.50 9.42
C TRP A 333 -32.86 0.42 8.56
N LEU A 334 -32.48 1.57 9.12
CA LEU A 334 -31.66 2.54 8.41
C LEU A 334 -30.21 2.49 8.92
N GLY A 335 -29.26 2.50 7.99
CA GLY A 335 -27.85 2.77 8.25
C GLY A 335 -27.47 4.09 7.61
N VAL A 336 -26.83 4.98 8.38
CA VAL A 336 -26.45 6.31 7.90
C VAL A 336 -24.95 6.51 8.06
N ASP A 337 -24.29 6.85 6.96
CA ASP A 337 -22.88 7.22 6.93
C ASP A 337 -22.76 8.68 6.49
N LEU A 338 -22.24 9.53 7.39
CA LEU A 338 -22.16 10.97 7.21
C LEU A 338 -20.74 11.37 6.82
N SER A 339 -20.60 12.24 5.83
CA SER A 339 -19.34 12.89 5.48
C SER A 339 -19.53 14.40 5.36
N SER A 340 -18.54 15.17 5.84
CA SER A 340 -18.56 16.63 5.73
C SER A 340 -18.02 17.11 4.37
N ASN A 341 -16.85 16.62 3.93
CA ASN A 341 -16.08 17.29 2.87
C ASN A 341 -15.61 16.38 1.71
N SER A 342 -15.14 15.17 1.98
CA SER A 342 -14.41 14.34 0.97
C SER A 342 -15.22 13.19 0.37
N ASP A 343 -16.04 12.54 1.19
CA ASP A 343 -16.79 11.31 0.86
C ASP A 343 -18.29 11.61 0.64
N LEU A 344 -19.07 10.62 0.21
CA LEU A 344 -20.52 10.77 0.06
C LEU A 344 -21.20 10.63 1.42
N THR A 345 -22.29 11.37 1.62
CA THR A 345 -23.23 11.08 2.71
C THR A 345 -24.32 10.19 2.16
N VAL A 346 -24.74 9.18 2.91
CA VAL A 346 -25.71 8.19 2.44
C VAL A 346 -26.62 7.71 3.56
N VAL A 347 -27.89 7.51 3.23
CA VAL A 347 -28.86 6.75 4.02
C VAL A 347 -29.15 5.46 3.26
N VAL A 348 -29.03 4.31 3.89
CA VAL A 348 -29.42 3.01 3.31
C VAL A 348 -30.52 2.39 4.16
N ALA A 349 -31.65 2.07 3.54
CA ALA A 349 -32.68 1.25 4.18
C ALA A 349 -32.46 -0.22 3.86
N ALA A 350 -32.69 -1.09 4.84
CA ALA A 350 -32.75 -2.53 4.70
C ALA A 350 -34.11 -3.06 5.19
N TRP A 351 -34.81 -3.78 4.33
CA TRP A 351 -35.99 -4.58 4.67
C TRP A 351 -35.61 -6.05 4.68
N ARG A 352 -36.31 -6.84 5.48
CA ARG A 352 -36.14 -8.30 5.45
C ARG A 352 -37.01 -8.90 4.36
N ASP A 353 -36.49 -9.91 3.70
CA ASP A 353 -37.21 -10.68 2.69
C ASP A 353 -36.87 -12.17 2.87
N GLY A 354 -37.70 -12.87 3.64
CA GLY A 354 -37.44 -14.24 4.09
C GLY A 354 -36.13 -14.35 4.88
N ASP A 355 -35.19 -15.14 4.36
CA ASP A 355 -33.83 -15.31 4.91
C ASP A 355 -32.82 -14.26 4.39
N GLY A 356 -33.30 -13.33 3.55
CA GLY A 356 -32.51 -12.31 2.84
C GLY A 356 -32.92 -10.89 3.18
N TYR A 357 -32.43 -9.97 2.36
CA TYR A 357 -32.64 -8.53 2.53
C TYR A 357 -32.90 -7.83 1.20
N VAL A 358 -33.74 -6.80 1.26
CA VAL A 358 -33.86 -5.79 0.22
C VAL A 358 -33.18 -4.52 0.73
N VAL A 359 -32.35 -3.87 -0.07
CA VAL A 359 -31.68 -2.63 0.30
C VAL A 359 -31.91 -1.53 -0.73
N HIS A 360 -32.04 -0.29 -0.25
CA HIS A 360 -32.14 0.89 -1.11
C HIS A 360 -31.34 2.07 -0.54
N PRO A 361 -30.44 2.70 -1.32
CA PRO A 361 -29.64 3.83 -0.87
C PRO A 361 -30.18 5.18 -1.37
N TRP A 362 -30.03 6.22 -0.55
CA TRP A 362 -30.19 7.64 -0.93
C TRP A 362 -28.88 8.36 -0.68
N PHE A 363 -28.20 8.78 -1.76
CA PHE A 363 -26.91 9.48 -1.69
C PHE A 363 -27.07 11.00 -1.72
N PHE A 364 -26.20 11.69 -1.00
CA PHE A 364 -26.15 13.14 -0.87
C PHE A 364 -24.76 13.66 -1.20
N CYS A 365 -24.68 14.74 -1.97
CA CYS A 365 -23.43 15.39 -2.31
C CYS A 365 -23.61 16.90 -2.47
N PRO A 366 -22.66 17.75 -2.03
CA PRO A 366 -22.76 19.19 -2.25
C PRO A 366 -22.67 19.52 -3.74
N GLU A 367 -23.58 20.36 -4.24
CA GLU A 367 -23.71 20.66 -5.65
C GLU A 367 -22.41 21.23 -6.26
N GLN A 368 -21.71 22.08 -5.52
CA GLN A 368 -20.46 22.70 -5.97
C GLN A 368 -19.32 21.68 -6.13
N ASN A 369 -19.41 20.51 -5.49
CA ASN A 369 -18.35 19.51 -5.47
C ASN A 369 -18.51 18.45 -6.56
N LEU A 370 -19.68 18.35 -7.22
CA LEU A 370 -19.97 17.25 -8.17
C LEU A 370 -18.94 17.13 -9.30
N ARG A 371 -18.55 18.24 -9.93
CA ARG A 371 -17.57 18.23 -11.02
C ARG A 371 -16.17 17.87 -10.53
N GLY A 372 -15.70 18.53 -9.47
CA GLY A 372 -14.37 18.24 -8.91
C GLY A 372 -14.25 16.80 -8.41
N ARG A 373 -15.34 16.22 -7.90
CA ARG A 373 -15.38 14.81 -7.52
C ARG A 373 -15.41 13.87 -8.73
N ALA A 374 -16.11 14.21 -9.80
CA ALA A 374 -16.06 13.43 -11.04
C ALA A 374 -14.63 13.38 -11.62
N ASP A 375 -13.92 14.51 -11.66
CA ASP A 375 -12.54 14.58 -12.14
C ASP A 375 -11.58 13.78 -11.24
N ARG A 376 -11.80 13.84 -9.93
CA ARG A 376 -10.98 13.12 -8.92
C ARG A 376 -11.21 11.62 -8.96
N ASP A 377 -12.47 11.19 -8.97
CA ASP A 377 -12.89 9.81 -8.72
C ASP A 377 -13.10 9.03 -10.03
N GLY A 378 -13.15 9.71 -11.17
CA GLY A 378 -13.28 9.08 -12.49
C GLY A 378 -14.67 8.51 -12.79
N VAL A 379 -15.69 8.92 -12.03
CA VAL A 379 -17.08 8.46 -12.16
C VAL A 379 -18.05 9.62 -12.37
N PRO A 380 -19.22 9.40 -13.01
CA PRO A 380 -20.02 10.50 -13.55
C PRO A 380 -21.00 11.10 -12.52
N TYR A 381 -20.49 11.71 -11.44
CA TYR A 381 -21.30 12.36 -10.40
C TYR A 381 -22.40 13.31 -10.94
N PRO A 382 -22.13 14.23 -11.90
CA PRO A 382 -23.18 15.07 -12.48
C PRO A 382 -24.31 14.28 -13.14
N ARG A 383 -23.98 13.19 -13.85
CA ARG A 383 -24.96 12.33 -14.50
C ARG A 383 -25.81 11.59 -13.47
N TRP A 384 -25.19 11.09 -12.40
CA TRP A 384 -25.92 10.45 -11.30
C TRP A 384 -26.88 11.41 -10.59
N LYS A 385 -26.58 12.71 -10.53
CA LYS A 385 -27.55 13.73 -10.10
C LYS A 385 -28.72 13.81 -11.08
N GLU A 386 -28.46 13.94 -12.38
CA GLU A 386 -29.49 14.06 -13.42
C GLU A 386 -30.42 12.83 -13.47
N GLU A 387 -29.87 11.64 -13.22
CA GLU A 387 -30.59 10.37 -13.16
C GLU A 387 -31.29 10.12 -11.80
N GLY A 388 -31.16 11.04 -10.83
CA GLY A 388 -31.82 10.96 -9.53
C GLY A 388 -31.15 10.04 -8.50
N PHE A 389 -29.95 9.51 -8.79
CA PHE A 389 -29.19 8.70 -7.84
C PHE A 389 -28.48 9.53 -6.75
N ILE A 390 -28.26 10.83 -6.99
CA ILE A 390 -27.67 11.77 -6.02
C ILE A 390 -28.61 12.94 -5.77
N THR A 391 -28.91 13.19 -4.50
CA THR A 391 -29.50 14.45 -4.04
C THR A 391 -28.40 15.48 -3.86
N ALA A 392 -28.40 16.51 -4.71
CA ALA A 392 -27.43 17.59 -4.62
C ALA A 392 -27.85 18.63 -3.58
N THR A 393 -27.07 18.82 -2.52
CA THR A 393 -27.35 19.84 -1.50
C THR A 393 -26.71 21.19 -1.86
N PRO A 394 -27.36 22.34 -1.57
CA PRO A 394 -26.76 23.65 -1.82
C PRO A 394 -25.43 23.85 -1.08
N GLY A 395 -24.49 24.57 -1.71
CA GLY A 395 -23.20 24.92 -1.10
C GLY A 395 -22.06 23.92 -1.40
N ASN A 396 -21.00 24.01 -0.59
CA ASN A 396 -19.75 23.23 -0.73
C ASN A 396 -19.54 22.17 0.37
N VAL A 397 -20.46 22.10 1.34
CA VAL A 397 -20.51 21.11 2.43
C VAL A 397 -21.89 20.47 2.40
N VAL A 398 -22.01 19.22 2.85
CA VAL A 398 -23.31 18.52 2.87
C VAL A 398 -24.23 19.22 3.87
N ASP A 399 -25.44 19.57 3.42
CA ASP A 399 -26.47 20.08 4.32
C ASP A 399 -27.12 18.90 5.06
N PHE A 400 -26.74 18.71 6.33
CA PHE A 400 -27.30 17.67 7.18
C PHE A 400 -28.79 17.83 7.45
N ARG A 401 -29.38 19.02 7.25
CA ARG A 401 -30.84 19.21 7.34
C ARG A 401 -31.57 18.45 6.25
N ALA A 402 -31.04 18.44 5.03
CA ALA A 402 -31.61 17.65 3.93
C ALA A 402 -31.55 16.14 4.20
N VAL A 403 -30.50 15.69 4.92
CA VAL A 403 -30.38 14.29 5.35
C VAL A 403 -31.40 13.97 6.44
N GLU A 404 -31.57 14.85 7.44
CA GLU A 404 -32.62 14.71 8.46
C GLU A 404 -34.02 14.68 7.86
N GLU A 405 -34.34 15.62 6.96
CA GLU A 405 -35.62 15.65 6.25
C GLU A 405 -35.89 14.35 5.50
N LYS A 406 -34.88 13.82 4.78
CA LYS A 406 -35.03 12.51 4.15
C LYS A 406 -35.32 11.42 5.17
N ILE A 407 -34.64 11.39 6.30
CA ILE A 407 -34.90 10.38 7.35
C ILE A 407 -36.33 10.50 7.87
N ARG A 408 -36.84 11.72 8.10
CA ARG A 408 -38.23 11.94 8.51
C ARG A 408 -39.22 11.44 7.45
N GLU A 409 -38.99 11.75 6.18
CA GLU A 409 -39.79 11.23 5.07
C GLU A 409 -39.81 9.69 5.03
N LEU A 410 -38.67 9.04 5.30
CA LEU A 410 -38.59 7.58 5.37
C LEU A 410 -39.36 7.02 6.58
N CYS A 411 -39.30 7.68 7.74
CA CYS A 411 -40.08 7.30 8.91
C CYS A 411 -41.59 7.49 8.71
N ASP A 412 -42.02 8.46 7.88
CA ASP A 412 -43.42 8.64 7.53
C ASP A 412 -43.91 7.57 6.53
N ALA A 413 -43.03 7.12 5.63
CA ALA A 413 -43.36 6.15 4.59
C ALA A 413 -43.25 4.68 5.03
N TYR A 414 -42.36 4.37 5.96
CA TYR A 414 -41.96 3.01 6.34
C TYR A 414 -42.00 2.80 7.86
N ASP A 415 -42.14 1.54 8.29
CA ASP A 415 -42.06 1.18 9.72
C ASP A 415 -40.59 1.08 10.16
N VAL A 416 -39.94 2.24 10.30
CA VAL A 416 -38.52 2.35 10.68
C VAL A 416 -38.33 1.90 12.12
N ARG A 417 -37.61 0.79 12.31
CA ARG A 417 -37.36 0.18 13.62
C ARG A 417 -36.16 0.76 14.34
N GLU A 418 -35.09 1.03 13.62
CA GLU A 418 -33.87 1.66 14.16
C GLU A 418 -33.16 2.47 13.07
N ILE A 419 -32.50 3.55 13.48
CA ILE A 419 -31.68 4.41 12.63
C ILE A 419 -30.26 4.42 13.20
N ALA A 420 -29.37 3.65 12.61
CA ALA A 420 -28.00 3.46 13.09
C ALA A 420 -27.03 4.49 12.51
N PHE A 421 -26.28 5.13 13.40
CA PHE A 421 -25.26 6.12 13.06
C PHE A 421 -23.90 5.79 13.67
N ASP A 422 -22.82 6.19 12.99
CA ASP A 422 -21.55 6.41 13.69
C ASP A 422 -21.59 7.74 14.46
N PRO A 423 -21.28 7.76 15.77
CA PRO A 423 -21.45 8.95 16.58
C PRO A 423 -20.47 10.09 16.27
N HIS A 424 -19.44 9.92 15.44
CA HIS A 424 -18.43 10.97 15.24
C HIS A 424 -19.01 12.26 14.64
N LEU A 425 -19.79 12.14 13.56
CA LEU A 425 -20.42 13.28 12.86
C LEU A 425 -21.93 13.39 13.11
N ALA A 426 -22.54 12.39 13.75
CA ALA A 426 -24.00 12.29 13.86
C ALA A 426 -24.59 12.81 15.18
N ARG A 427 -23.79 13.19 16.19
CA ARG A 427 -24.33 13.49 17.55
C ARG A 427 -25.51 14.46 17.57
N ASN A 428 -25.40 15.57 16.85
CA ASN A 428 -26.46 16.58 16.81
C ASN A 428 -27.69 16.05 16.06
N MET A 429 -27.48 15.38 14.92
CA MET A 429 -28.56 14.77 14.13
C MET A 429 -29.32 13.71 14.95
N MET A 430 -28.60 12.87 15.68
CA MET A 430 -29.19 11.86 16.55
C MET A 430 -30.03 12.48 17.68
N ALA A 431 -29.55 13.58 18.28
CA ALA A 431 -30.30 14.30 19.30
C ALA A 431 -31.60 14.88 18.73
N ASN A 432 -31.53 15.56 17.58
CA ASN A 432 -32.71 16.11 16.90
C ASN A 432 -33.74 15.02 16.56
N LEU A 433 -33.29 13.90 15.98
CA LEU A 433 -34.17 12.79 15.62
C LEU A 433 -34.79 12.12 16.87
N ALA A 434 -34.06 12.04 17.98
CA ALA A 434 -34.58 11.52 19.23
C ALA A 434 -35.61 12.47 19.88
N GLU A 435 -35.41 13.79 19.78
CA GLU A 435 -36.40 14.80 20.21
C GLU A 435 -37.70 14.70 19.40
N ASP A 436 -37.58 14.41 18.10
CA ASP A 436 -38.72 14.15 17.21
C ASP A 436 -39.40 12.78 17.46
N GLY A 437 -38.83 11.94 18.33
CA GLY A 437 -39.38 10.63 18.70
C GLY A 437 -38.95 9.47 17.78
N PHE A 438 -37.97 9.66 16.90
CA PHE A 438 -37.46 8.62 16.01
C PHE A 438 -36.41 7.70 16.69
N PRO A 439 -36.32 6.42 16.30
CA PRO A 439 -35.49 5.43 16.98
C PRO A 439 -34.01 5.48 16.56
N ALA A 440 -33.35 6.62 16.78
CA ALA A 440 -31.92 6.80 16.50
C ALA A 440 -31.04 6.06 17.51
N ILE A 441 -30.05 5.29 17.03
CA ILE A 441 -29.14 4.50 17.86
C ILE A 441 -27.67 4.69 17.45
N GLU A 442 -26.77 4.55 18.42
CA GLU A 442 -25.33 4.57 18.16
C GLU A 442 -24.86 3.17 17.69
N MET A 443 -24.15 3.14 16.56
CA MET A 443 -23.39 2.00 16.07
C MET A 443 -22.00 2.47 15.68
N ARG A 444 -21.08 2.47 16.65
CA ARG A 444 -19.67 2.85 16.43
C ARG A 444 -19.06 1.98 15.34
N GLN A 445 -18.34 2.56 14.38
CA GLN A 445 -17.67 1.81 13.30
C GLN A 445 -16.36 1.15 13.77
N GLY A 446 -16.46 0.21 14.72
CA GLY A 446 -15.34 -0.60 15.20
C GLY A 446 -15.54 -2.09 14.90
N TRP A 447 -14.47 -2.89 15.04
CA TRP A 447 -14.52 -4.33 14.73
C TRP A 447 -15.64 -5.09 15.47
N ILE A 448 -15.94 -4.71 16.73
CA ILE A 448 -16.96 -5.38 17.56
C ILE A 448 -18.36 -5.34 16.94
N THR A 449 -18.71 -4.22 16.29
CA THR A 449 -20.04 -3.95 15.73
C THR A 449 -20.07 -4.20 14.23
N MET A 450 -19.00 -3.84 13.52
CA MET A 450 -18.95 -3.94 12.06
C MET A 450 -18.61 -5.34 11.56
N ALA A 451 -17.70 -6.08 12.21
CA ALA A 451 -17.35 -7.43 11.74
C ALA A 451 -18.56 -8.38 11.64
N PRO A 452 -19.47 -8.47 12.63
CA PRO A 452 -20.67 -9.31 12.49
C PRO A 452 -21.63 -8.79 11.42
N ALA A 453 -21.73 -7.46 11.25
CA ALA A 453 -22.60 -6.83 10.25
C ALA A 453 -22.09 -7.09 8.82
N ILE A 454 -20.78 -6.96 8.60
CA ILE A 454 -20.10 -7.29 7.34
C ILE A 454 -20.27 -8.76 7.00
N LYS A 455 -20.05 -9.65 7.97
CA LYS A 455 -20.21 -11.10 7.77
C LYS A 455 -21.63 -11.48 7.36
N GLU A 456 -22.63 -10.81 7.94
CA GLU A 456 -24.03 -11.06 7.61
C GLU A 456 -24.40 -10.54 6.21
N LEU A 457 -23.94 -9.34 5.87
CA LEU A 457 -24.09 -8.79 4.52
C LEU A 457 -23.43 -9.69 3.48
N GLU A 458 -22.22 -10.17 3.75
CA GLU A 458 -21.49 -11.11 2.90
C GLU A 458 -22.28 -12.41 2.68
N ARG A 459 -22.80 -12.98 3.78
CA ARG A 459 -23.64 -14.19 3.75
C ARG A 459 -24.85 -14.00 2.83
N ALA A 460 -25.53 -12.86 2.95
CA ALA A 460 -26.70 -12.56 2.13
C ALA A 460 -26.34 -12.42 0.64
N ILE A 461 -25.23 -11.76 0.32
CA ILE A 461 -24.77 -11.61 -1.07
C ILE A 461 -24.38 -12.97 -1.66
N ILE A 462 -23.51 -13.73 -0.99
CA ILE A 462 -23.01 -15.02 -1.49
C ILE A 462 -24.16 -16.02 -1.67
N ALA A 463 -25.18 -15.97 -0.82
CA ALA A 463 -26.35 -16.82 -0.93
C ALA A 463 -27.33 -16.39 -2.05
N GLY A 464 -27.09 -15.28 -2.76
CA GLY A 464 -28.02 -14.71 -3.72
C GLY A 464 -29.29 -14.17 -3.08
N ARG A 465 -29.22 -13.72 -1.82
CA ARG A 465 -30.35 -13.29 -0.98
C ARG A 465 -30.29 -11.80 -0.60
N LEU A 466 -29.52 -10.99 -1.34
CA LEU A 466 -29.53 -9.53 -1.23
C LEU A 466 -30.10 -8.93 -2.51
N ARG A 467 -31.23 -8.23 -2.44
CA ARG A 467 -31.81 -7.47 -3.56
C ARG A 467 -31.51 -5.98 -3.38
N HIS A 468 -30.83 -5.37 -4.35
CA HIS A 468 -30.41 -3.96 -4.30
C HIS A 468 -30.84 -3.13 -5.52
N GLY A 469 -31.53 -3.73 -6.50
CA GLY A 469 -32.18 -3.03 -7.60
C GLY A 469 -31.23 -2.31 -8.57
N GLY A 470 -29.96 -2.72 -8.61
CA GLY A 470 -29.01 -2.24 -9.61
C GLY A 470 -28.53 -0.79 -9.44
N ASN A 471 -28.63 -0.20 -8.24
CA ASN A 471 -28.13 1.17 -8.02
C ASN A 471 -26.64 1.30 -8.40
N PRO A 472 -26.28 2.16 -9.37
CA PRO A 472 -24.93 2.18 -9.95
C PRO A 472 -23.87 2.71 -8.96
N ILE A 473 -24.26 3.59 -8.05
CA ILE A 473 -23.35 4.15 -7.03
C ILE A 473 -23.08 3.10 -5.96
N LEU A 474 -24.11 2.40 -5.49
CA LEU A 474 -23.95 1.33 -4.52
C LEU A 474 -23.09 0.20 -5.10
N ARG A 475 -23.37 -0.23 -6.34
CA ARG A 475 -22.55 -1.21 -7.04
C ARG A 475 -21.07 -0.78 -7.12
N TRP A 476 -20.81 0.47 -7.51
CA TRP A 476 -19.45 1.02 -7.52
C TRP A 476 -18.81 1.00 -6.13
N HIS A 477 -19.56 1.31 -5.08
CA HIS A 477 -19.05 1.25 -3.71
C HIS A 477 -18.68 -0.18 -3.28
N PHE A 478 -19.42 -1.20 -3.72
CA PHE A 478 -19.09 -2.60 -3.45
C PHE A 478 -17.88 -3.10 -4.24
N GLU A 479 -17.74 -2.69 -5.50
CA GLU A 479 -16.59 -2.99 -6.37
C GLU A 479 -15.27 -2.44 -5.81
N ASN A 480 -15.36 -1.34 -5.07
CA ASN A 480 -14.24 -0.66 -4.43
C ASN A 480 -13.79 -1.27 -3.09
N ILE A 481 -14.54 -2.24 -2.54
CA ILE A 481 -14.22 -2.80 -1.24
C ILE A 481 -13.06 -3.78 -1.34
N SER A 482 -12.10 -3.54 -0.47
CA SER A 482 -11.00 -4.43 -0.18
C SER A 482 -11.14 -4.89 1.29
N VAL A 483 -11.09 -6.20 1.56
CA VAL A 483 -11.25 -6.75 2.91
C VAL A 483 -9.90 -7.03 3.58
N GLU A 484 -9.74 -6.53 4.81
CA GLU A 484 -8.71 -7.03 5.73
C GLU A 484 -9.36 -8.07 6.67
N THR A 485 -8.73 -9.23 6.82
CA THR A 485 -9.17 -10.28 7.75
C THR A 485 -8.14 -10.47 8.85
N ASP A 486 -8.56 -10.32 10.11
CA ASP A 486 -7.68 -10.55 11.26
C ASP A 486 -7.45 -12.05 11.53
N LYS A 487 -6.57 -12.37 12.48
CA LYS A 487 -6.28 -13.76 12.88
C LYS A 487 -7.49 -14.51 13.48
N ALA A 488 -8.50 -13.79 13.95
CA ALA A 488 -9.73 -14.34 14.51
C ALA A 488 -10.83 -14.52 13.43
N GLY A 489 -10.56 -14.13 12.18
CA GLY A 489 -11.50 -14.22 11.07
C GLY A 489 -12.49 -13.04 11.00
N ASN A 490 -12.26 -11.95 11.73
CA ASN A 490 -13.06 -10.73 11.61
C ASN A 490 -12.66 -9.97 10.36
N LYS A 491 -13.66 -9.49 9.61
CA LYS A 491 -13.49 -8.72 8.38
C LYS A 491 -13.73 -7.24 8.64
N SER A 492 -12.91 -6.38 8.04
CA SER A 492 -13.13 -4.93 7.94
C SER A 492 -13.09 -4.46 6.48
N PHE A 493 -13.92 -3.48 6.15
CA PHE A 493 -13.89 -2.83 4.85
C PHE A 493 -12.80 -1.78 4.78
N HIS A 494 -12.04 -1.81 3.69
CA HIS A 494 -11.03 -0.82 3.33
C HIS A 494 -11.26 -0.38 1.89
N LYS A 495 -11.00 0.89 1.59
CA LYS A 495 -10.99 1.40 0.22
C LYS A 495 -9.82 0.75 -0.53
N GLY A 496 -10.06 0.19 -1.73
CA GLY A 496 -8.99 -0.36 -2.56
C GLY A 496 -7.95 0.69 -2.95
N LYS A 497 -8.41 1.88 -3.34
CA LYS A 497 -7.61 3.05 -3.73
C LYS A 497 -8.05 4.30 -2.98
N SER A 498 -7.19 5.32 -2.93
CA SER A 498 -7.53 6.62 -2.29
C SER A 498 -8.69 7.37 -2.97
N ARG A 499 -8.92 7.11 -4.26
CA ARG A 499 -10.04 7.67 -5.05
C ARG A 499 -11.34 6.89 -4.86
N ASP A 500 -11.27 5.67 -4.33
CA ASP A 500 -12.42 4.79 -4.18
C ASP A 500 -13.33 5.26 -3.03
N ARG A 501 -14.61 4.95 -3.14
CA ARG A 501 -15.62 5.23 -2.11
C ARG A 501 -16.31 3.94 -1.71
N ILE A 502 -16.58 3.80 -0.42
CA ILE A 502 -17.22 2.62 0.17
C ILE A 502 -18.37 2.98 1.13
N ASP A 503 -18.69 4.26 1.26
CA ASP A 503 -19.65 4.81 2.25
C ASP A 503 -21.02 4.11 2.17
N GLY A 504 -21.59 3.97 0.97
CA GLY A 504 -22.79 3.17 0.70
C GLY A 504 -22.71 1.71 1.14
N ALA A 505 -21.56 1.05 1.00
CA ALA A 505 -21.39 -0.32 1.47
C ALA A 505 -21.27 -0.40 3.00
N VAL A 506 -20.61 0.57 3.64
CA VAL A 506 -20.55 0.70 5.10
C VAL A 506 -21.95 0.89 5.67
N ALA A 507 -22.72 1.84 5.13
CA ALA A 507 -24.10 2.08 5.53
C ALA A 507 -25.01 0.86 5.27
N ALA A 508 -24.82 0.15 4.15
CA ALA A 508 -25.54 -1.09 3.87
C ALA A 508 -25.22 -2.18 4.90
N ALA A 509 -23.95 -2.34 5.28
CA ALA A 509 -23.55 -3.29 6.32
C ALA A 509 -24.20 -2.92 7.67
N MET A 510 -24.22 -1.63 8.04
CA MET A 510 -24.91 -1.17 9.24
C MET A 510 -26.40 -1.52 9.21
N ALA A 511 -27.11 -1.15 8.14
CA ALA A 511 -28.54 -1.40 7.98
C ALA A 511 -28.87 -2.90 8.06
N VAL A 512 -28.15 -3.74 7.30
CA VAL A 512 -28.33 -5.20 7.30
C VAL A 512 -27.97 -5.81 8.66
N GLY A 513 -26.90 -5.34 9.31
CA GLY A 513 -26.51 -5.79 10.63
C GLY A 513 -27.59 -5.54 11.68
N ARG A 514 -28.23 -4.36 11.64
CA ARG A 514 -29.36 -4.02 12.52
C ARG A 514 -30.61 -4.83 12.17
N ALA A 515 -30.92 -4.95 10.89
CA ALA A 515 -32.01 -5.79 10.43
C ALA A 515 -31.83 -7.23 10.88
N SER A 516 -30.62 -7.81 10.83
CA SER A 516 -30.33 -9.15 11.33
C SER A 516 -30.46 -9.26 12.86
N ALA A 517 -29.91 -8.30 13.60
CA ALA A 517 -29.97 -8.30 15.06
C ALA A 517 -31.40 -8.22 15.61
N GLY A 518 -32.26 -7.42 14.98
CA GLY A 518 -33.67 -7.30 15.36
C GLY A 518 -34.50 -8.57 15.13
N SER A 519 -33.93 -9.65 14.56
CA SER A 519 -34.66 -10.92 14.28
C SER A 519 -34.75 -11.80 15.50
N LYS A 520 -33.82 -11.58 16.43
CA LYS A 520 -33.82 -12.22 17.73
C LYS A 520 -34.84 -11.49 18.60
N LYS A 521 -36.11 -11.92 18.55
CA LYS A 521 -37.01 -11.77 19.70
C LYS A 521 -36.24 -12.30 20.92
N ARG A 522 -35.73 -11.41 21.76
CA ARG A 522 -35.43 -11.75 23.15
C ARG A 522 -36.78 -12.10 23.78
N TYR A 523 -37.17 -13.37 23.70
CA TYR A 523 -38.04 -13.89 24.74
C TYR A 523 -37.22 -13.76 26.03
N SER A 524 -37.56 -12.76 26.82
CA SER A 524 -37.18 -12.75 28.22
C SER A 524 -37.72 -14.05 28.79
N ILE A 525 -36.89 -14.85 29.47
CA ILE A 525 -37.33 -16.06 30.19
C ILE A 525 -38.49 -15.72 31.14
N TYR A 526 -38.56 -14.47 31.62
CA TYR A 526 -39.65 -13.92 32.42
C TYR A 526 -40.97 -13.67 31.68
N SER A 527 -41.04 -13.94 30.37
CA SER A 527 -42.21 -13.71 29.53
C SER A 527 -42.69 -14.96 28.77
N ASP A 528 -42.14 -16.14 29.10
CA ASP A 528 -42.69 -17.41 28.63
C ASP A 528 -43.83 -17.85 29.59
N PRO A 529 -45.10 -17.89 29.14
CA PRO A 529 -46.23 -18.31 29.98
C PRO A 529 -46.17 -19.78 30.40
N ARG A 530 -45.15 -20.54 29.96
CA ARG A 530 -44.90 -21.94 30.33
C ARG A 530 -43.86 -22.11 31.43
N ILE A 531 -43.18 -21.05 31.86
CA ILE A 531 -42.16 -21.10 32.92
C ILE A 531 -42.73 -20.44 34.17
N SER A 532 -42.99 -21.24 35.20
CA SER A 532 -43.39 -20.77 36.51
C SER A 532 -42.15 -20.36 37.31
N PRO A 533 -42.21 -19.32 38.18
CA PRO A 533 -41.12 -18.99 39.10
C PRO A 533 -40.64 -20.16 39.98
N GLU A 534 -41.46 -21.19 40.12
CA GLU A 534 -41.19 -22.41 40.89
C GLU A 534 -40.20 -23.35 40.17
N ASP A 535 -40.06 -23.25 38.85
CA ASP A 535 -39.17 -24.09 38.05
C ASP A 535 -37.70 -23.61 38.07
N LEU A 536 -37.42 -22.47 38.71
CA LEU A 536 -36.10 -21.82 38.73
C LEU A 536 -35.29 -22.08 40.02
N TRP A 537 -35.79 -22.93 40.92
CA TRP A 537 -35.13 -23.28 42.18
C TRP A 537 -35.02 -24.80 42.36
N ILE A 538 -34.08 -25.44 41.66
CA ILE A 538 -33.44 -26.71 42.07
C ILE A 538 -31.94 -26.62 41.79
#